data_AF-X5ZFJ6-F1
#
_entry.id   AF-X5ZFJ6-F1
#
_cell.length_a   1.000
_cell.length_b   1.000
_cell.length_c   1.000
_cell.angle_alpha   90.00
_cell.angle_beta   90.00
_cell.angle_gamma   90.00
#
_symmetry.space_group_name_H-M   'P 1'
#
loop_
_entity.id
_entity.type
_entity.pdbx_description
1 polymer ?
#
loop_
_entity_poly.entity_id
_entity_poly.type
_entity_poly.pdbx_seq_one_letter_code
_entity_poly.pdbx_strand_id
1 'polypeptide(L)' 'MYNETVRELNKLNARQLSDLGISRGDIERIARKAI' A
#
# COMPACT_ATOMS: atom_id res chain seq x y z
N MET A 1 2.22 4.12 12.47
CA MET A 1 2.16 4.56 11.06
C MET A 1 2.44 3.43 10.07
N TYR A 2 3.66 2.89 9.98
CA TYR A 2 4.01 1.81 9.03
C TYR A 2 3.01 0.64 8.96
N ASN A 3 2.81 -0.07 10.08
CA ASN A 3 1.94 -1.24 10.15
C ASN A 3 0.48 -0.93 9.81
N GLU A 4 0.03 0.29 10.12
CA GLU A 4 -1.32 0.75 9.79
C GLU A 4 -1.44 0.99 8.28
N THR A 5 -0.49 1.69 7.67
CA THR A 5 -0.44 1.90 6.21
C THR A 5 -0.38 0.58 5.44
N VAL A 6 0.44 -0.38 5.87
CA VAL A 6 0.49 -1.73 5.27
C VAL A 6 -0.86 -2.42 5.37
N ARG A 7 -1.50 -2.35 6.54
CA ARG A 7 -2.80 -3.00 6.77
C ARG A 7 -3.90 -2.38 5.92
N GLU A 8 -3.96 -1.05 5.81
CA GLU A 8 -4.97 -0.37 4.98
C GLU A 8 -4.76 -0.64 3.49
N LEU A 9 -3.52 -0.57 2.98
CA LEU A 9 -3.23 -0.86 1.57
C LEU A 9 -3.52 -2.32 1.21
N ASN A 10 -3.30 -3.26 2.13
CA ASN A 10 -3.58 -4.69 1.87
C ASN A 10 -5.08 -5.00 1.74
N LYS A 11 -5.98 -4.17 2.29
CA LYS A 11 -7.43 -4.31 2.11
C LYS A 11 -7.89 -3.98 0.68
N LEU A 12 -7.08 -3.22 -0.06
CA LEU A 12 -7.40 -2.87 -1.44
C LEU A 12 -7.16 -4.07 -2.37
N ASN A 13 -8.02 -4.20 -3.37
CA ASN A 13 -7.85 -5.18 -4.43
C ASN A 13 -6.85 -4.70 -5.49
N ALA A 14 -6.46 -5.58 -6.42
CA ALA A 14 -5.44 -5.27 -7.43
C ALA A 14 -5.83 -4.10 -8.35
N ARG A 15 -7.12 -3.93 -8.67
CA ARG A 15 -7.60 -2.81 -9.48
C ARG A 15 -7.50 -1.50 -8.72
N GLN A 16 -7.97 -1.46 -7.47
CA GLN A 16 -7.90 -0.27 -6.60
C GLN A 16 -6.44 0.17 -6.37
N LEU A 17 -5.53 -0.79 -6.17
CA LEU A 17 -4.10 -0.48 -6.08
C LEU A 17 -3.56 0.08 -7.41
N SER A 18 -3.96 -0.53 -8.53
CA SER A 18 -3.58 -0.06 -9.87
C SER A 18 -4.10 1.36 -10.17
N ASP A 19 -5.31 1.70 -9.72
CA ASP A 19 -5.91 3.04 -9.90
C ASP A 19 -5.12 4.11 -9.12
N LEU A 20 -4.44 3.71 -8.04
CA LEU A 20 -3.51 4.55 -7.27
C LEU A 20 -2.09 4.57 -7.85
N GLY A 21 -1.82 3.80 -8.90
CA GLY A 21 -0.47 3.62 -9.46
C GLY A 21 0.46 2.79 -8.57
N ILE A 22 -0.10 1.89 -7.75
CA ILE A 22 0.62 1.07 -6.77
C ILE A 22 0.48 -0.42 -7.13
N SER A 23 1.56 -1.19 -7.04
CA SER A 23 1.48 -2.66 -7.06
C SER A 23 1.56 -3.23 -5.64
N ARG A 24 1.12 -4.50 -5.43
CA ARG A 24 1.23 -5.13 -4.11
C ARG A 24 2.67 -5.16 -3.56
N GLY A 25 3.67 -5.30 -4.45
CA GLY A 25 5.08 -5.28 -4.06
C GLY A 25 5.56 -3.91 -3.55
N ASP A 26 4.85 -2.82 -3.92
CA ASP A 26 5.19 -1.48 -3.49
C ASP A 26 4.68 -1.12 -2.09
N ILE A 27 3.74 -1.90 -1.53
CA ILE A 27 3.05 -1.58 -0.27
C ILE A 27 4.07 -1.36 0.87
N GLU A 28 4.98 -2.31 1.08
CA GLU A 28 6.00 -2.23 2.13
C GLU A 28 6.92 -1.00 1.90
N ARG A 29 7.30 -0.73 0.65
CA ARG A 29 8.15 0.41 0.30
C ARG A 29 7.45 1.75 0.57
N ILE A 30 6.18 1.87 0.20
CA ILE A 30 5.38 3.08 0.39
C ILE A 30 5.11 3.31 1.88
N ALA A 31 4.75 2.26 2.61
CA ALA A 31 4.51 2.36 4.04
C ALA A 31 5.76 2.84 4.81
N ARG A 32 6.97 2.44 4.41
CA ARG A 32 8.22 2.95 5.03
C ARG A 32 8.44 4.44 4.78
N LYS A 33 8.02 4.95 3.62
CA LYS A 33 8.13 6.38 3.26
C LYS A 33 7.10 7.26 3.97
N ALA A 34 6.04 6.66 4.51
CA ALA A 34 4.98 7.41 5.17
C ALA A 34 5.40 7.91 6.56
N ILE A 35 6.41 7.29 7.21
CA ILE A 35 6.89 7.60 8.57
C ILE A 35 7.36 9.04 8.72
#